data_AF-A0A2V5U546-F1
#
_entry.id   AF-A0A2V5U546-F1
#
_cell.length_a   1.000
_cell.length_b   1.000
_cell.length_c   1.000
_cell.angle_alpha   90.00
_cell.angle_beta   90.00
_cell.angle_gamma   90.00
#
_symmetry.space_group_name_H-M   'P 1'
#
loop_
_entity.id
_entity.type
_entity.pdbx_description
1 polymer ?
#
loop_
_entity_poly.entity_id
_entity_poly.type
_entity_poly.pdbx_seq_one_letter_code
_entity_poly.pdbx_strand_id
1 'polypeptide(L)'
;MDRDKIIFFRNFFFTAFIIGLIFALFYFGATLLFWNTGASWATHFFKIDEKEFGRLVLLFFIQLRVVLVFFFLVPALALHWMARKK
;
A
#
# COMPACT_ATOMS: atom_id res chain seq x y z
N MET A 1 -24.32 22.37 -2.45
CA MET A 1 -23.41 21.60 -1.57
C MET A 1 -22.54 22.60 -0.83
N ASP A 2 -22.63 22.66 0.50
CA ASP A 2 -21.95 23.69 1.30
C ASP A 2 -20.43 23.66 1.09
N ARG A 3 -19.84 24.85 0.91
CA ARG A 3 -18.42 25.07 0.59
C ARG A 3 -17.48 24.31 1.54
N ASP A 4 -17.88 24.16 2.80
CA ASP A 4 -17.11 23.46 3.84
C ASP A 4 -16.96 21.96 3.58
N LYS A 5 -17.98 21.31 3.02
CA LYS A 5 -17.91 19.88 2.67
C LYS A 5 -16.90 19.65 1.55
N ILE A 6 -16.82 20.58 0.58
CA ILE A 6 -15.87 20.52 -0.53
C ILE A 6 -14.43 20.68 -0.01
N ILE A 7 -14.18 21.60 0.92
CA ILE A 7 -12.86 21.82 1.53
C ILE A 7 -12.43 20.58 2.33
N PHE A 8 -13.36 19.98 3.08
CA PHE A 8 -13.09 18.74 3.83
C PHE A 8 -12.69 17.58 2.90
N PHE A 9 -13.50 17.30 1.87
CA PHE A 9 -13.19 16.22 0.92
C PHE A 9 -11.86 16.44 0.21
N ARG A 10 -11.58 17.68 -0.21
CA ARG A 10 -10.29 18.01 -0.84
C ARG A 10 -9.13 17.66 0.10
N ASN A 11 -9.19 18.12 1.35
CA ASN A 11 -8.11 17.89 2.31
C ASN A 11 -7.95 16.40 2.64
N PHE A 12 -9.07 15.67 2.69
CA PHE A 12 -9.08 14.21 2.87
C PHE A 12 -8.37 13.50 1.74
N PHE A 13 -8.78 13.75 0.49
CA PHE A 13 -8.19 13.11 -0.68
C PHE A 13 -6.71 13.44 -0.83
N PHE A 14 -6.28 14.68 -0.58
CA PHE A 14 -4.86 15.03 -0.58
C PHE A 14 -4.07 14.28 0.50
N THR A 15 -4.60 14.21 1.73
CA THR A 15 -3.93 13.50 2.83
C THR A 15 -3.85 12.01 2.54
N ALA A 16 -4.94 11.40 2.06
CA ALA A 16 -4.98 10.00 1.64
C ALA A 16 -4.00 9.73 0.49
N PHE A 17 -3.89 10.65 -0.48
CA PHE A 17 -2.95 10.53 -1.59
C PHE A 17 -1.50 10.55 -1.10
N ILE A 18 -1.12 11.48 -0.22
CA ILE A 18 0.24 11.55 0.33
C ILE A 18 0.58 10.28 1.11
N ILE A 19 -0.32 9.82 1.98
CA ILE A 19 -0.11 8.59 2.76
C ILE A 19 0.01 7.38 1.82
N GLY A 20 -0.87 7.28 0.82
CA GLY A 20 -0.84 6.22 -0.18
C GLY A 20 0.47 6.22 -0.98
N LEU A 21 0.99 7.39 -1.36
CA LEU A 21 2.27 7.53 -2.05
C LEU A 21 3.43 7.00 -1.18
N ILE A 22 3.45 7.33 0.11
CA ILE A 22 4.47 6.85 1.04
C ILE A 22 4.44 5.32 1.13
N PHE A 23 3.26 4.73 1.28
CA PHE A 23 3.11 3.27 1.29
C PHE A 23 3.56 2.63 -0.02
N ALA A 24 3.20 3.23 -1.16
CA ALA A 24 3.60 2.74 -2.48
C ALA A 24 5.14 2.72 -2.62
N LEU A 25 5.81 3.82 -2.26
CA LEU A 25 7.28 3.90 -2.29
C LEU A 25 7.93 2.93 -1.32
N PHE A 26 7.40 2.82 -0.10
CA PHE A 26 7.89 1.87 0.90
C PHE A 26 7.82 0.43 0.38
N TYR A 27 6.68 0.02 -0.17
CA TYR A 27 6.52 -1.33 -0.68
C TYR A 27 7.36 -1.59 -1.93
N PHE A 28 7.53 -0.59 -2.80
CA PHE A 28 8.39 -0.71 -3.97
C PHE A 28 9.85 -0.91 -3.54
N GLY A 29 10.36 -0.07 -2.64
CA GLY A 29 11.71 -0.20 -2.09
C GLY A 29 11.93 -1.51 -1.35
N ALA A 30 10.97 -1.92 -0.50
CA ALA A 30 11.03 -3.21 0.19
C ALA A 30 11.05 -4.38 -0.80
N THR A 31 10.25 -4.32 -1.87
CA THR A 31 10.23 -5.41 -2.87
C THR A 31 11.58 -5.52 -3.56
N LEU A 32 12.20 -4.41 -3.96
CA LEU A 32 13.54 -4.42 -4.58
C LEU A 32 14.63 -4.91 -3.62
N LEU A 33 14.65 -4.41 -2.38
CA LEU A 33 15.66 -4.76 -1.38
C LEU A 33 15.58 -6.23 -0.95
N PHE A 34 14.36 -6.73 -0.75
CA PHE A 34 14.13 -8.09 -0.26
C PHE A 34 13.90 -9.10 -1.39
N TRP A 35 13.97 -8.71 -2.66
CA TRP A 35 13.76 -9.62 -3.80
C TRP A 35 14.72 -10.80 -3.76
N ASN A 36 16.02 -10.53 -3.71
CA ASN A 36 17.05 -11.58 -3.74
C ASN A 36 16.93 -12.55 -2.55
N THR A 37 16.66 -12.02 -1.35
CA THR A 37 16.48 -12.85 -0.15
C THR A 37 15.18 -13.65 -0.22
N GLY A 38 14.08 -13.01 -0.63
CA GLY A 38 12.76 -13.65 -0.74
C GLY A 38 12.72 -14.72 -1.83
N ALA A 39 13.28 -14.45 -3.00
CA ALA A 39 13.39 -15.41 -4.09
C ALA A 39 14.30 -16.60 -3.73
N SER A 40 15.42 -16.34 -3.04
CA SER A 40 16.30 -17.41 -2.52
C SER A 40 15.60 -18.29 -1.48
N TRP A 41 14.84 -17.69 -0.56
CA TRP A 41 14.05 -18.46 0.41
C TRP A 41 12.90 -19.23 -0.25
N ALA A 42 12.21 -18.62 -1.21
CA ALA A 42 11.12 -19.26 -1.92
C ALA A 42 11.60 -20.49 -2.73
N THR A 43 12.73 -20.36 -3.41
CA THR A 43 13.35 -21.46 -4.15
C THR A 43 13.87 -22.54 -3.20
N HIS A 44 14.47 -22.18 -2.08
CA HIS A 44 15.05 -23.14 -1.12
C HIS A 44 13.98 -23.90 -0.31
N PHE A 45 12.98 -23.22 0.23
CA PHE A 45 11.96 -23.84 1.10
C PHE A 45 10.79 -24.44 0.32
N PHE A 46 10.36 -23.77 -0.75
CA PHE A 46 9.14 -24.18 -1.47
C PHE A 46 9.43 -24.83 -2.82
N LYS A 47 10.70 -24.84 -3.29
CA LYS A 47 11.10 -25.37 -4.60
C LYS A 47 10.31 -24.76 -5.76
N ILE A 48 9.85 -23.52 -5.57
CA ILE A 48 9.06 -22.77 -6.55
C ILE A 48 10.02 -22.03 -7.48
N ASP A 49 9.74 -22.03 -8.78
CA ASP A 49 10.53 -21.31 -9.78
C ASP A 49 10.38 -19.78 -9.60
N GLU A 50 11.39 -19.00 -9.94
CA GLU A 50 11.42 -17.55 -9.68
C GLU A 50 10.24 -16.82 -10.35
N LYS A 51 9.80 -17.31 -11.51
CA LYS A 51 8.62 -16.82 -12.23
C LYS A 51 7.32 -17.01 -11.46
N GLU A 52 7.15 -18.17 -10.82
CA GLU A 52 5.94 -18.47 -10.04
C GLU A 52 5.93 -17.67 -8.74
N PHE A 53 7.09 -17.52 -8.09
CA PHE A 53 7.23 -16.65 -6.93
C PHE A 53 6.88 -15.20 -7.26
N GLY A 54 7.38 -14.66 -8.37
CA GLY A 54 7.03 -13.31 -8.82
C GLY A 54 5.53 -13.14 -9.08
N ARG A 55 4.88 -14.13 -9.69
CA ARG A 55 3.42 -14.12 -9.90
C ARG A 55 2.65 -14.11 -8.57
N LEU A 56 3.08 -14.91 -7.60
CA LEU A 56 2.47 -14.94 -6.25
C LEU A 56 2.65 -13.61 -5.52
N VAL A 57 3.83 -13.02 -5.58
CA VAL A 57 4.11 -11.71 -4.97
C VAL A 57 3.22 -10.63 -5.60
N LEU A 58 3.08 -10.62 -6.93
CA LEU A 58 2.20 -9.67 -7.62
C LEU A 58 0.72 -9.86 -7.25
N LEU A 59 0.24 -11.11 -7.20
CA LEU A 59 -1.13 -11.42 -6.81
C LEU A 59 -1.41 -11.02 -5.36
N PHE A 60 -0.50 -11.32 -4.43
CA PHE A 60 -0.58 -10.88 -3.04
C PHE A 60 -0.62 -9.36 -2.94
N PHE A 61 0.22 -8.67 -3.73
CA PHE A 61 0.26 -7.22 -3.74
C PHE A 61 -1.08 -6.63 -4.24
N ILE A 62 -1.61 -7.14 -5.34
CA ILE A 62 -2.84 -6.62 -5.94
C ILE A 62 -4.06 -6.96 -5.08
N GLN A 63 -4.20 -8.21 -4.62
CA GLN A 63 -5.41 -8.63 -3.92
C GLN A 63 -5.42 -8.19 -2.46
N LEU A 64 -4.33 -8.40 -1.72
CA LEU A 64 -4.29 -8.12 -0.30
C LEU A 64 -3.89 -6.67 -0.01
N ARG A 65 -2.84 -6.15 -0.65
CA ARG A 65 -2.34 -4.82 -0.30
C ARG A 65 -3.22 -3.70 -0.86
N VAL A 66 -3.75 -3.81 -2.09
CA VAL A 66 -4.67 -2.77 -2.61
C VAL A 66 -5.91 -2.68 -1.72
N VAL A 67 -6.51 -3.82 -1.38
CA VAL A 67 -7.72 -3.82 -0.56
C VAL A 67 -7.42 -3.34 0.86
N LEU A 68 -6.51 -4.00 1.58
CA LEU A 68 -6.30 -3.69 3.00
C LEU A 68 -5.59 -2.35 3.20
N VAL A 69 -4.57 -2.04 2.40
CA VAL A 69 -3.77 -0.85 2.60
C VAL A 69 -4.43 0.35 1.94
N PHE A 70 -4.77 0.27 0.65
CA PHE A 70 -5.24 1.47 -0.07
C PHE A 70 -6.73 1.76 0.13
N PHE A 71 -7.59 0.75 0.30
CA PHE A 71 -9.02 1.01 0.58
C PHE A 71 -9.37 1.14 2.06
N PHE A 72 -8.63 0.52 2.98
CA PHE A 72 -8.94 0.61 4.41
C PHE A 72 -7.92 1.45 5.19
N LEU A 73 -6.64 1.06 5.17
CA LEU A 73 -5.63 1.68 6.04
C LEU A 73 -5.34 3.15 5.67
N VAL A 74 -5.14 3.44 4.39
CA VAL A 74 -4.84 4.79 3.90
C VAL A 74 -5.99 5.76 4.19
N PRO A 75 -7.26 5.43 3.89
CA PRO A 75 -8.41 6.25 4.29
C PRO A 75 -8.55 6.41 5.80
N ALA A 76 -8.36 5.34 6.58
CA ALA A 76 -8.44 5.39 8.03
C ALA A 76 -7.36 6.32 8.63
N LEU A 77 -6.12 6.24 8.14
CA LEU A 77 -5.02 7.12 8.55
C LEU A 77 -5.27 8.57 8.14
N ALA A 78 -5.78 8.80 6.93
CA ALA A 78 -6.13 10.14 6.47
C ALA A 78 -7.24 10.77 7.33
N LEU A 79 -8.27 9.99 7.68
CA LEU A 79 -9.31 10.40 8.63
C LEU A 79 -8.74 10.68 10.01
N HIS A 80 -7.89 9.80 10.55
CA HIS A 80 -7.26 9.97 11.85
C HIS A 80 -6.41 11.25 11.90
N TRP A 81 -5.62 11.52 10.85
CA TRP A 81 -4.79 12.70 10.76
C TRP A 81 -5.62 13.99 10.69
N MET A 82 -6.70 14.00 9.91
CA MET A 82 -7.61 15.15 9.85
C MET A 82 -8.36 15.36 11.16
N ALA A 83 -8.77 14.29 11.85
CA ALA A 83 -9.44 14.36 13.14
C ALA A 83 -8.53 14.95 14.23
N ARG A 84 -7.22 14.65 14.20
CA ARG A 84 -6.22 15.26 15.09
C ARG A 84 -5.96 16.74 14.85
N LYS A 85 -6.20 17.22 13.63
CA LYS A 85 -5.93 18.61 13.22
C LYS A 85 -7.08 19.57 13.54
N LYS A 86 -8.23 19.03 13.94
CA LYS A 86 -9.45 19.79 14.27
C LYS A 86 -9.55 19.93 15.78
#